data_AF-A0A8K0CLC8-F1
#
_entry.id   AF-A0A8K0CLC8-F1
#
_cell.length_a   1.000
_cell.length_b   1.000
_cell.length_c   1.000
_cell.angle_alpha   90.00
_cell.angle_beta   90.00
_cell.angle_gamma   90.00
#
_symmetry.space_group_name_H-M   'P 1'
#
loop_
_entity.id
_entity.type
_entity.pdbx_description
1 polymer ?
#
loop_
_entity_poly.entity_id
_entity_poly.type
_entity_poly.pdbx_seq_one_letter_code
_entity_poly.pdbx_strand_id
1 'polypeptide(L)'
;ETAFLWDSLESTTAGKQRIGTVVAHELAHMWFGNLVTADWWSVIWLNEGFANFFEYEIIAKIETTWELDYQFVVNNLQYVLLVDALIASDPMTDNEKNIFTPTDISNKFDYITYGKGGSVIRMLKHFMGEEYFFEGLRLYLRRQLVLFVLFLVHKKLNNKKQWSYTLIALLKLKLII
;
A
#
# COMPACT_ATOMS: atom_id res chain seq x y z
N GLU A 1 -21.13 -7.25 4.87
CA GLU A 1 -22.23 -7.34 3.87
C GLU A 1 -22.38 -6.06 3.07
N THR A 2 -22.59 -4.89 3.71
CA THR A 2 -22.76 -3.58 3.04
C THR A 2 -21.58 -3.10 2.18
N ALA A 3 -20.39 -3.70 2.36
CA ALA A 3 -19.19 -3.40 1.58
C ALA A 3 -18.96 -4.36 0.40
N PHE A 4 -19.91 -5.26 0.10
CA PHE A 4 -19.75 -6.25 -0.96
C PHE A 4 -21.03 -6.51 -1.77
N LEU A 5 -22.20 -6.50 -1.12
CA LEU A 5 -23.48 -6.78 -1.78
C LEU A 5 -24.12 -5.49 -2.29
N TRP A 6 -24.53 -5.49 -3.57
CA TRP A 6 -25.24 -4.39 -4.21
C TRP A 6 -26.52 -4.89 -4.89
N ASP A 7 -27.61 -4.16 -4.69
CA ASP A 7 -28.89 -4.39 -5.36
C ASP A 7 -29.27 -3.14 -6.17
N SER A 8 -29.56 -3.30 -7.46
CA SER A 8 -29.93 -2.19 -8.34
C SER A 8 -31.22 -1.47 -7.98
N LEU A 9 -32.13 -2.13 -7.24
CA LEU A 9 -33.43 -1.58 -6.86
C LEU A 9 -33.37 -0.89 -5.48
N GLU A 10 -32.52 -1.38 -4.59
CA GLU A 10 -32.51 -0.97 -3.17
C GLU A 10 -31.24 -0.21 -2.75
N SER A 11 -30.12 -0.40 -3.47
CA SER A 11 -28.83 0.19 -3.10
C SER A 11 -28.55 1.49 -3.82
N THR A 12 -27.99 2.46 -3.10
CA THR A 12 -27.65 3.78 -3.65
C THR A 12 -26.41 3.74 -4.54
N THR A 13 -26.25 4.76 -5.39
CA THR A 13 -25.02 4.97 -6.18
C THR A 13 -23.80 5.13 -5.28
N ALA A 14 -23.94 5.82 -4.13
CA ALA A 14 -22.87 5.92 -3.13
C ALA A 14 -22.47 4.55 -2.56
N GLY A 15 -23.46 3.67 -2.32
CA GLY A 15 -23.21 2.28 -1.95
C GLY A 15 -22.45 1.52 -3.03
N LYS A 16 -22.85 1.68 -4.31
CA LYS A 16 -22.15 1.09 -5.45
C LYS A 16 -20.69 1.55 -5.55
N GLN A 17 -20.45 2.86 -5.41
CA GLN A 17 -19.10 3.44 -5.39
C GLN A 17 -18.26 2.87 -4.26
N ARG A 18 -18.81 2.85 -3.03
CA ARG A 18 -18.15 2.29 -1.85
C ARG A 18 -17.75 0.83 -2.04
N ILE A 19 -18.62 0.00 -2.62
CA ILE A 19 -18.31 -1.40 -2.88
C ILE A 19 -17.17 -1.51 -3.90
N GLY A 20 -17.24 -0.73 -4.99
CA GLY A 20 -16.18 -0.68 -5.99
C GLY A 20 -14.83 -0.32 -5.39
N THR A 21 -14.76 0.76 -4.61
CA THR A 21 -13.51 1.21 -3.99
C THR A 21 -13.01 0.19 -2.95
N VAL A 22 -13.87 -0.32 -2.06
CA VAL A 22 -13.44 -1.34 -1.07
C VAL A 22 -12.88 -2.59 -1.76
N VAL A 23 -13.53 -3.10 -2.80
CA VAL A 23 -13.01 -4.26 -3.55
C VAL A 23 -11.65 -3.94 -4.18
N ALA A 24 -11.47 -2.75 -4.76
CA ALA A 24 -10.19 -2.35 -5.33
C ALA A 24 -9.10 -2.15 -4.26
N HIS A 25 -9.44 -1.63 -3.08
CA HIS A 25 -8.54 -1.48 -1.92
C HIS A 25 -7.98 -2.84 -1.49
N GLU A 26 -8.87 -3.81 -1.26
CA GLU A 26 -8.46 -5.16 -0.83
C GLU A 26 -7.69 -5.91 -1.92
N LEU A 27 -8.02 -5.68 -3.20
CA LEU A 27 -7.24 -6.24 -4.31
C LEU A 27 -5.84 -5.62 -4.41
N ALA A 28 -5.69 -4.32 -4.13
CA ALA A 28 -4.38 -3.67 -4.10
C ALA A 28 -3.46 -4.29 -3.03
N HIS A 29 -4.03 -4.71 -1.90
CA HIS A 29 -3.28 -5.42 -0.86
C HIS A 29 -2.66 -6.75 -1.29
N MET A 30 -3.15 -7.38 -2.37
CA MET A 30 -2.52 -8.56 -2.94
C MET A 30 -1.06 -8.30 -3.35
N TRP A 31 -0.71 -7.06 -3.72
CA TRP A 31 0.66 -6.62 -3.99
C TRP A 31 1.26 -5.85 -2.82
N PHE A 32 0.56 -4.83 -2.30
CA PHE A 32 1.05 -3.91 -1.27
C PHE A 32 0.45 -4.27 0.09
N GLY A 33 1.16 -5.09 0.85
CA GLY A 33 0.72 -5.66 2.12
C GLY A 33 0.96 -7.17 2.17
N ASN A 34 0.51 -7.90 1.15
CA ASN A 34 0.66 -9.36 1.09
C ASN A 34 1.97 -9.79 0.41
N LEU A 35 2.20 -9.39 -0.84
CA LEU A 35 3.43 -9.75 -1.57
C LEU A 35 4.64 -8.97 -1.04
N VAL A 36 4.45 -7.66 -0.85
CA VAL A 36 5.43 -6.80 -0.22
C VAL A 36 4.84 -6.27 1.06
N THR A 37 5.35 -6.75 2.18
CA THR A 37 4.84 -6.44 3.52
C THR A 37 5.77 -5.45 4.20
N ALA A 38 5.18 -4.45 4.87
CA ALA A 38 5.89 -3.60 5.82
C ALA A 38 6.68 -4.44 6.84
N ASP A 39 7.94 -4.06 7.11
CA ASP A 39 8.79 -4.76 8.08
C ASP A 39 8.29 -4.58 9.52
N TRP A 40 7.68 -3.42 9.79
CA TRP A 40 7.01 -3.11 11.06
C TRP A 40 5.83 -2.15 10.87
N TRP A 41 4.99 -2.04 11.89
CA TRP A 41 3.81 -1.17 11.91
C TRP A 41 4.13 0.33 11.84
N SER A 42 5.37 0.73 12.13
CA SER A 42 5.87 2.11 12.00
C SER A 42 5.79 2.65 10.58
N VAL A 43 5.74 1.77 9.57
CA VAL A 43 5.65 2.12 8.15
C VAL A 43 4.39 1.55 7.49
N ILE A 44 3.34 1.27 8.26
CA ILE A 44 2.09 0.66 7.78
C ILE A 44 1.39 1.48 6.68
N TRP A 45 1.66 2.79 6.60
CA TRP A 45 1.21 3.67 5.52
C TRP A 45 1.64 3.19 4.13
N LEU A 46 2.73 2.42 4.01
CA LEU A 46 3.14 1.79 2.73
C LEU A 46 2.18 0.69 2.28
N ASN A 47 1.41 0.09 3.17
CA ASN A 47 0.38 -0.87 2.79
C ASN A 47 -0.92 -0.11 2.49
N GLU A 48 -1.43 0.59 3.51
CA GLU A 48 -2.75 1.22 3.49
C GLU A 48 -2.82 2.43 2.56
N GLY A 49 -1.75 3.23 2.49
CA GLY A 49 -1.68 4.38 1.59
C GLY A 49 -1.66 3.98 0.12
N PHE A 50 -0.94 2.90 -0.22
CA PHE A 50 -0.98 2.35 -1.59
C PHE A 50 -2.35 1.78 -1.93
N ALA A 51 -2.99 1.07 -1.01
CA ALA A 51 -4.34 0.55 -1.22
C ALA A 51 -5.38 1.69 -1.38
N ASN A 52 -5.32 2.72 -0.54
CA ASN A 52 -6.18 3.92 -0.65
C ASN A 52 -5.90 4.74 -1.92
N PHE A 53 -4.66 4.77 -2.42
CA PHE A 53 -4.38 5.36 -3.73
C PHE A 53 -5.01 4.53 -4.86
N PHE A 54 -4.79 3.22 -4.85
CA PHE A 54 -5.24 2.33 -5.92
C PHE A 54 -6.75 2.12 -5.96
N GLU A 55 -7.45 2.19 -4.83
CA GLU A 55 -8.92 2.04 -4.81
C GLU A 55 -9.61 3.10 -5.68
N TYR A 56 -9.11 4.33 -5.69
CA TYR A 56 -9.62 5.40 -6.53
C TYR A 56 -9.06 5.30 -7.95
N GLU A 57 -7.75 5.11 -8.10
CA GLU A 57 -7.08 5.06 -9.42
C GLU A 57 -7.65 3.93 -10.31
N ILE A 58 -7.88 2.75 -9.75
CA ILE A 58 -8.39 1.59 -10.50
C ILE A 58 -9.84 1.82 -10.89
N ILE A 59 -10.71 2.19 -9.94
CA ILE A 59 -12.14 2.34 -10.22
C ILE A 59 -12.39 3.55 -11.13
N ALA A 60 -11.61 4.64 -11.03
CA ALA A 60 -11.70 5.77 -11.96
C ALA A 60 -11.44 5.36 -13.43
N LYS A 61 -10.60 4.34 -13.66
CA LYS A 61 -10.33 3.79 -15.00
C LYS A 61 -11.42 2.85 -15.51
N ILE A 62 -12.16 2.19 -14.61
CA ILE A 62 -13.23 1.26 -14.95
C ILE A 62 -14.56 2.01 -15.14
N GLU A 63 -14.89 2.88 -14.18
CA GLU A 63 -16.13 3.64 -14.12
C GLU A 63 -15.84 5.14 -14.39
N THR A 64 -15.56 5.45 -15.65
CA THR A 64 -15.02 6.76 -16.06
C THR A 64 -15.97 7.94 -15.83
N THR A 65 -17.26 7.68 -15.60
CA THR A 65 -18.29 8.72 -15.35
C THR A 65 -18.46 9.05 -13.87
N TRP A 66 -17.80 8.32 -12.96
CA TRP A 66 -17.95 8.51 -11.51
C TRP A 66 -17.06 9.61 -10.94
N GLU A 67 -16.15 10.16 -11.75
CA GLU A 67 -15.33 11.31 -11.35
C GLU A 67 -14.47 11.04 -10.08
N LEU A 68 -14.09 9.79 -9.86
CA LEU A 68 -13.41 9.38 -8.62
C LEU A 68 -12.05 10.07 -8.40
N ASP A 69 -11.33 10.48 -9.44
CA ASP A 69 -10.11 11.27 -9.24
C ASP A 69 -10.39 12.64 -8.58
N TYR A 70 -11.51 13.29 -8.91
CA TYR A 70 -11.94 14.51 -8.24
C TYR A 70 -12.47 14.22 -6.84
N GLN A 71 -13.20 13.12 -6.65
CA GLN A 71 -13.66 12.71 -5.33
C GLN A 71 -12.49 12.40 -4.39
N PHE A 72 -11.36 11.86 -4.88
CA PHE A 72 -10.15 11.65 -4.08
C PHE A 72 -9.65 12.95 -3.46
N VAL A 73 -9.69 14.05 -4.22
CA VAL A 73 -9.23 15.37 -3.73
C VAL A 73 -10.08 15.82 -2.53
N VAL A 74 -11.39 15.65 -2.58
CA VAL A 74 -12.30 16.06 -1.51
C VAL A 74 -12.24 15.10 -0.33
N ASN A 75 -12.38 13.80 -0.60
CA ASN A 75 -12.57 12.78 0.42
C ASN A 75 -11.28 12.39 1.16
N ASN A 76 -10.12 12.42 0.48
CA ASN A 76 -8.83 12.08 1.08
C ASN A 76 -7.96 13.32 1.30
N LEU A 77 -7.60 14.03 0.23
CA LEU A 77 -6.59 15.09 0.31
C LEU A 77 -7.03 16.27 1.18
N GLN A 78 -8.19 16.86 0.91
CA GLN A 78 -8.68 18.00 1.69
C GLN A 78 -8.98 17.61 3.13
N TYR A 79 -9.58 16.43 3.34
CA TYR A 79 -9.88 15.95 4.69
C TYR A 79 -8.60 15.73 5.51
N VAL A 80 -7.58 15.06 4.94
CA VAL A 80 -6.36 14.79 5.69
C VAL A 80 -5.55 16.06 5.96
N LEU A 81 -5.61 17.09 5.11
CA LEU A 81 -4.99 18.39 5.41
C LEU A 81 -5.57 19.04 6.68
N LEU A 82 -6.86 18.84 6.97
CA LEU A 82 -7.47 19.33 8.21
C LEU A 82 -6.95 18.58 9.44
N VAL A 83 -6.83 17.25 9.34
CA VAL A 83 -6.33 16.39 10.43
C VAL A 83 -4.85 16.63 10.67
N ASP A 84 -4.06 16.72 9.59
CA ASP A 84 -2.60 16.85 9.64
C ASP A 84 -2.12 18.24 10.06
N ALA A 85 -3.01 19.24 10.03
CA ALA A 85 -2.74 20.58 10.55
C ALA A 85 -2.85 20.67 12.09
N LEU A 86 -3.32 19.62 12.77
CA LEU A 86 -3.44 19.60 14.22
C LEU A 86 -2.08 19.34 14.87
N ILE A 87 -1.86 19.94 16.05
CA ILE A 87 -0.65 19.70 16.87
C ILE A 87 -0.52 18.21 17.26
N ALA A 88 -1.65 17.52 17.37
CA ALA A 88 -1.71 16.10 17.70
C ALA A 88 -1.53 15.17 16.48
N SER A 89 -1.24 15.70 15.28
CA SER A 89 -0.96 14.87 14.11
C SER A 89 0.38 14.14 14.27
N ASP A 90 0.42 12.89 13.82
CA ASP A 90 1.61 12.06 13.81
C ASP A 90 2.27 12.01 12.42
N PRO A 91 3.60 11.80 12.34
CA PRO A 91 4.24 11.51 11.07
C PRO A 91 3.76 10.15 10.50
N MET A 92 3.74 10.03 9.16
CA MET A 92 3.41 8.76 8.50
C MET A 92 4.36 7.64 8.90
N THR A 93 5.67 7.94 8.98
CA THR A 93 6.68 7.02 9.51
C THR A 93 6.97 7.38 10.95
N ASP A 94 6.65 6.46 11.85
CA ASP A 94 6.87 6.61 13.29
C ASP A 94 8.18 5.94 13.72
N ASN A 95 8.64 6.23 14.94
CA ASN A 95 9.70 5.47 15.56
C ASN A 95 9.14 4.11 15.99
N GLU A 96 9.78 3.01 15.60
CA GLU A 96 9.39 1.66 16.03
C GLU A 96 9.31 1.52 17.55
N LYS A 97 10.12 2.29 18.28
CA LYS A 97 10.11 2.35 19.74
C LYS A 97 8.86 2.99 20.34
N ASN A 98 7.95 3.51 19.53
CA ASN A 98 6.67 4.03 19.99
C ASN A 98 5.53 3.00 19.81
N ILE A 99 5.80 1.85 19.18
CA ILE A 99 4.77 0.89 18.78
C ILE A 99 5.13 -0.50 19.32
N PHE A 100 4.61 -0.81 20.52
CA PHE A 100 4.88 -2.08 21.19
C PHE A 100 3.63 -2.86 21.57
N THR A 101 2.53 -2.16 21.88
CA THR A 101 1.29 -2.78 22.31
C THR A 101 0.32 -2.95 21.14
N PRO A 102 -0.65 -3.89 21.23
CA PRO A 102 -1.73 -3.99 20.25
C PRO A 102 -2.54 -2.69 20.09
N THR A 103 -2.62 -1.87 21.14
CA THR A 103 -3.28 -0.56 21.10
C THR A 103 -2.45 0.43 20.26
N ASP A 104 -1.13 0.48 20.45
CA ASP A 104 -0.26 1.35 19.64
C ASP A 104 -0.36 0.98 18.15
N ILE A 105 -0.37 -0.33 17.87
CA ILE A 105 -0.53 -0.85 16.50
C ILE A 105 -1.88 -0.42 15.93
N SER A 106 -2.97 -0.63 16.67
CA SER A 106 -4.33 -0.24 16.24
C SER A 106 -4.42 1.27 15.96
N ASN A 107 -3.74 2.09 16.75
CA ASN A 107 -3.74 3.55 16.59
C ASN A 107 -3.03 4.00 15.31
N LYS A 108 -2.16 3.18 14.71
CA LYS A 108 -1.56 3.52 13.40
C LYS A 108 -2.54 3.40 12.23
N PHE A 109 -3.70 2.77 12.41
CA PHE A 109 -4.74 2.68 11.37
C PHE A 109 -5.65 3.91 11.40
N ASP A 110 -5.08 5.07 11.12
CA ASP A 110 -5.73 6.38 11.20
C ASP A 110 -5.78 7.12 9.84
N TYR A 111 -6.41 8.28 9.80
CA TYR A 111 -6.52 9.06 8.56
C TYR A 111 -5.17 9.54 8.00
N ILE A 112 -4.12 9.63 8.82
CA ILE A 112 -2.78 9.94 8.33
C ILE A 112 -2.25 8.77 7.49
N THR A 113 -2.29 7.56 8.03
CA THR A 113 -1.86 6.33 7.33
C THR A 113 -2.55 6.14 5.99
N TYR A 114 -3.87 6.32 5.94
CA TYR A 114 -4.65 6.17 4.71
C TYR A 114 -4.60 7.43 3.83
N GLY A 115 -5.20 8.53 4.29
CA GLY A 115 -5.43 9.72 3.48
C GLY A 115 -4.16 10.46 3.09
N LYS A 116 -3.20 10.62 4.02
CA LYS A 116 -1.91 11.29 3.74
C LYS A 116 -1.01 10.35 2.94
N GLY A 117 -0.96 9.08 3.31
CA GLY A 117 -0.25 8.04 2.57
C GLY A 117 -0.67 8.01 1.08
N GLY A 118 -1.96 7.86 0.81
CA GLY A 118 -2.51 7.87 -0.54
C GLY A 118 -2.27 9.19 -1.26
N SER A 119 -2.40 10.33 -0.57
CA SER A 119 -2.17 11.66 -1.16
C SER A 119 -0.73 11.89 -1.58
N VAL A 120 0.24 11.47 -0.77
CA VAL A 120 1.67 11.57 -1.11
C VAL A 120 2.04 10.64 -2.26
N ILE A 121 1.46 9.44 -2.32
CA ILE A 121 1.64 8.52 -3.44
C ILE A 121 1.04 9.11 -4.73
N ARG A 122 -0.16 9.69 -4.66
CA ARG A 122 -0.78 10.39 -5.80
C ARG A 122 0.08 11.55 -6.27
N MET A 123 0.63 12.35 -5.35
CA MET A 123 1.56 13.43 -5.66
C MET A 123 2.81 12.90 -6.37
N LEU A 124 3.38 11.79 -5.90
CA LEU A 124 4.56 11.18 -6.51
C LEU A 124 4.27 10.69 -7.94
N LYS A 125 3.12 10.05 -8.18
CA LYS A 125 2.67 9.66 -9.53
C LYS A 125 2.62 10.89 -10.46
N HIS A 126 1.98 11.97 -10.02
CA HIS A 126 1.86 13.19 -10.82
C HIS A 126 3.21 13.86 -11.08
N PHE A 127 4.11 13.87 -10.09
CA PHE A 127 5.44 14.42 -10.22
C PHE A 127 6.32 13.62 -11.19
N MET A 128 6.31 12.30 -11.10
CA MET A 128 7.13 11.41 -11.94
C MET A 128 6.54 11.22 -13.35
N GLY A 129 5.23 11.36 -13.50
CA GLY A 129 4.48 10.88 -14.66
C GLY A 129 4.11 9.40 -14.53
N GLU A 130 2.96 9.05 -15.10
CA GLU A 130 2.33 7.73 -14.94
C GLU A 130 3.24 6.58 -15.41
N GLU A 131 3.91 6.74 -16.56
CA GLU A 131 4.80 5.73 -17.13
C GLU A 131 5.94 5.35 -16.18
N TYR A 132 6.69 6.35 -15.70
CA TYR A 132 7.84 6.15 -14.81
C TYR A 132 7.42 5.68 -13.42
N PHE A 133 6.28 6.18 -12.91
CA PHE A 133 5.73 5.73 -11.63
C PHE A 133 5.43 4.22 -11.67
N PHE A 134 4.69 3.76 -12.68
CA PHE A 134 4.34 2.35 -12.80
C PHE A 134 5.55 1.46 -13.14
N GLU A 135 6.53 1.96 -13.90
CA GLU A 135 7.78 1.23 -14.11
C GLU A 135 8.56 1.07 -12.80
N GLY A 136 8.65 2.12 -11.99
CA GLY A 136 9.24 2.07 -10.66
C GLY A 136 8.57 1.03 -9.75
N LEU A 137 7.23 0.98 -9.74
CA LEU A 137 6.49 -0.04 -8.98
C LEU A 137 6.76 -1.47 -9.48
N ARG A 138 6.79 -1.68 -10.80
CA ARG A 138 7.14 -3.00 -11.37
C ARG A 138 8.53 -3.45 -10.95
N LEU A 139 9.52 -2.54 -10.99
CA LEU A 139 10.88 -2.82 -10.55
C LEU A 139 10.94 -3.12 -9.05
N TYR A 140 10.24 -2.33 -8.23
CA TYR A 140 10.16 -2.53 -6.78
C TYR A 140 9.58 -3.92 -6.43
N LEU A 141 8.41 -4.26 -6.98
CA LEU A 141 7.75 -5.55 -6.72
C LEU A 141 8.60 -6.74 -7.17
N ARG A 142 9.24 -6.65 -8.35
CA ARG A 142 10.15 -7.70 -8.85
C ARG A 142 11.34 -7.90 -7.92
N ARG A 143 11.96 -6.81 -7.45
CA ARG A 143 13.11 -6.88 -6.54
C ARG A 143 12.74 -7.56 -5.22
N GLN A 144 11.58 -7.23 -4.66
CA GLN A 144 11.12 -7.85 -3.40
C GLN A 144 10.80 -9.34 -3.58
N LEU A 145 10.20 -9.73 -4.71
CA LEU A 145 9.96 -11.14 -5.02
C LEU A 145 11.26 -11.94 -5.10
N VAL A 146 12.31 -11.40 -5.75
CA VAL A 146 13.63 -12.04 -5.82
C VAL A 146 14.23 -12.20 -4.42
N LEU A 147 14.18 -11.16 -3.59
CA LEU A 147 14.67 -11.22 -2.21
C LEU A 147 13.93 -12.29 -1.39
N PHE A 148 12.61 -12.38 -1.53
CA PHE A 148 11.79 -13.39 -0.87
C PHE A 148 12.16 -14.82 -1.30
N VAL A 149 12.31 -15.09 -2.60
CA VAL A 149 12.74 -16.39 -3.12
C VAL A 149 14.13 -16.76 -2.59
N LEU A 150 15.08 -15.81 -2.59
CA LEU A 150 16.42 -16.02 -2.05
C LEU A 150 16.40 -16.32 -0.55
N PHE A 151 15.56 -15.64 0.22
CA PHE A 151 15.35 -15.92 1.64
C PHE A 151 14.83 -17.36 1.86
N LEU A 152 13.84 -17.80 1.09
CA LEU A 152 13.32 -19.17 1.17
C LEU A 152 14.37 -20.23 0.80
N VAL A 153 15.16 -19.98 -0.25
CA VAL A 153 16.27 -20.85 -0.65
C VAL A 153 17.32 -20.93 0.44
N HIS A 154 17.70 -19.79 1.04
CA HIS A 154 18.64 -19.74 2.15
C HIS A 154 18.13 -20.53 3.37
N LYS A 155 16.87 -20.34 3.77
CA LYS A 155 16.24 -21.08 4.88
C LYS A 155 16.24 -22.60 4.63
N LYS A 156 15.95 -23.03 3.40
CA LYS A 156 15.97 -24.45 3.00
C LYS A 156 17.38 -25.04 3.01
N LEU A 157 18.39 -24.28 2.62
CA LEU A 157 19.79 -24.73 2.57
C LEU A 157 20.47 -24.71 3.95
N ASN A 158 20.12 -23.77 4.84
CA ASN A 158 20.58 -23.77 6.23
C ASN A 158 20.13 -25.03 6.98
N ASN A 159 18.91 -25.52 6.71
CA ASN A 159 18.44 -26.81 7.22
C ASN A 159 19.24 -28.01 6.69
N LYS A 160 20.07 -27.85 5.64
CA LYS A 160 20.85 -28.93 5.01
C LYS A 160 22.37 -28.81 5.20
N LYS A 161 22.87 -27.86 6.02
CA LYS A 161 24.32 -27.62 6.25
C LYS A 161 25.17 -27.54 4.96
N GLN A 162 24.65 -26.97 3.87
CA GLN A 162 25.41 -26.75 2.63
C GLN A 162 25.73 -25.26 2.47
N TRP A 163 26.91 -24.84 2.94
CA TRP A 163 27.28 -23.42 3.10
C TRP A 163 28.16 -22.84 1.99
N SER A 164 28.77 -23.65 1.11
CA SER A 164 29.84 -23.15 0.23
C SER A 164 29.39 -22.44 -1.06
N TYR A 165 28.25 -22.82 -1.65
CA TYR A 165 27.85 -22.29 -2.96
C TYR A 165 26.83 -21.13 -2.90
N THR A 166 26.03 -21.08 -1.84
CA THR A 166 24.92 -20.12 -1.68
C THR A 166 25.41 -18.70 -1.39
N LEU A 167 26.47 -18.56 -0.57
CA LEU A 167 27.04 -17.26 -0.22
C LEU A 167 27.63 -16.56 -1.46
N ILE A 168 28.27 -17.33 -2.35
CA ILE A 168 28.87 -16.84 -3.60
C ILE A 168 27.79 -16.44 -4.60
N ALA A 169 26.67 -17.17 -4.70
CA ALA A 169 25.54 -16.82 -5.55
C ALA A 169 24.80 -15.56 -5.05
N LEU A 170 24.62 -15.42 -3.73
CA LEU A 170 23.99 -14.24 -3.10
C LEU A 170 24.85 -12.98 -3.22
N LEU A 171 26.18 -13.10 -3.07
CA LEU A 171 27.11 -11.98 -3.27
C LEU A 171 27.15 -11.55 -4.74
N LYS A 172 27.08 -12.48 -5.70
CA LYS A 172 27.01 -12.15 -7.13
C LYS A 172 25.69 -11.48 -7.51
N LEU A 173 24.56 -11.84 -6.90
CA LEU A 173 23.28 -11.17 -7.20
C LEU A 173 23.16 -9.77 -6.56
N LYS A 174 23.70 -9.57 -5.35
CA LYS A 174 23.74 -8.22 -4.71
C LYS A 174 24.61 -7.20 -5.46
N LEU A 175 25.50 -7.65 -6.35
CA LEU A 175 26.37 -6.81 -7.18
C LEU A 175 25.79 -6.51 -8.58
N ILE A 176 24.67 -7.14 -8.96
CA ILE A 176 24.07 -7.02 -10.30
C ILE A 176 22.77 -6.19 -10.28
N ILE A 177 22.21 -5.89 -9.10
CA ILE A 177 21.07 -4.98 -8.89
C ILE A 177 21.59 -3.67 -8.31
#